data_AF-A0A356DXA2-F1
#
_entry.id   AF-A0A356DXA2-F1
#
_cell.length_a   1.000
_cell.length_b   1.000
_cell.length_c   1.000
_cell.angle_alpha   90.00
_cell.angle_beta   90.00
_cell.angle_gamma   90.00
#
_symmetry.space_group_name_H-M   'P 1'
#
loop_
_entity.id
_entity.type
_entity.pdbx_description
1 polymer ?
#
loop_
_entity_poly.entity_id
_entity_poly.type
_entity_poly.pdbx_seq_one_letter_code
_entity_poly.pdbx_strand_id
1 'polypeptide(L)' 'MTDIQPTSYEDAFKSLQEIISRLEDEELSLEESLKLYEEGKKLSDQCAKLLEKAQLRVSTLGEGSQVLNED' A
#
# COMPACT_ATOMS: atom_id res chain seq x y z
N MET A 1 23.03 5.18 6.12
CA MET A 1 22.08 4.20 6.68
C MET A 1 20.71 4.83 6.54
N THR A 2 20.02 4.54 5.44
CA THR A 2 18.71 5.13 5.16
C THR A 2 17.69 4.05 5.50
N ASP A 3 16.94 4.27 6.56
CA ASP A 3 15.75 3.48 6.90
C ASP A 3 14.84 3.45 5.66
N ILE A 4 14.72 2.30 5.03
CA ILE A 4 13.76 2.09 3.92
C ILE A 4 12.40 1.83 4.58
N GLN A 5 11.84 2.88 5.18
CA GLN A 5 10.41 2.91 5.41
C GLN A 5 9.78 3.33 4.08
N PRO A 6 8.96 2.49 3.43
CA PRO A 6 8.32 2.89 2.17
C PRO A 6 7.46 4.11 2.46
N THR A 7 7.82 5.26 1.90
CA THR A 7 7.08 6.52 2.11
C THR A 7 6.10 6.79 0.98
N SER A 8 6.25 6.11 -0.16
CA SER A 8 5.38 6.18 -1.33
C SER A 8 4.52 4.91 -1.49
N TYR A 9 3.44 5.03 -2.27
CA TYR A 9 2.59 3.88 -2.62
C TYR A 9 3.35 2.90 -3.49
N GLU A 10 4.11 3.41 -4.44
CA GLU A 10 4.89 2.65 -5.41
C GLU A 10 5.94 1.79 -4.71
N ASP A 11 6.64 2.33 -3.71
CA ASP A 11 7.63 1.58 -2.94
C ASP A 11 6.96 0.49 -2.09
N ALA A 12 5.87 0.83 -1.37
CA ALA A 12 5.14 -0.14 -0.55
C ALA A 12 4.56 -1.29 -1.40
N PHE A 13 4.02 -0.96 -2.57
CA PHE A 13 3.48 -1.92 -3.51
C PHE A 13 4.56 -2.82 -4.10
N LYS A 14 5.72 -2.25 -4.48
CA LYS A 14 6.86 -3.02 -4.97
C LYS A 14 7.35 -4.02 -3.92
N SER A 15 7.54 -3.59 -2.68
CA SER A 15 7.94 -4.48 -1.60
C SER A 15 6.90 -5.57 -1.32
N LEU A 16 5.60 -5.25 -1.44
CA LEU A 16 4.54 -6.27 -1.33
C LEU A 16 4.64 -7.31 -2.45
N GLN A 17 4.89 -6.89 -3.69
CA GLN A 17 5.10 -7.80 -4.82
C GLN A 17 6.31 -8.72 -4.60
N GLU A 18 7.41 -8.18 -4.07
CA GLU A 18 8.61 -8.97 -3.72
C GLU A 18 8.30 -10.03 -2.65
N ILE A 19 7.49 -9.69 -1.64
CA ILE A 19 7.05 -10.66 -0.62
C ILE A 19 6.17 -11.75 -1.24
N ILE A 20 5.21 -11.39 -2.10
CA ILE A 20 4.37 -12.38 -2.79
C ILE A 20 5.23 -13.33 -3.61
N SER A 21 6.19 -12.80 -4.37
CA SER A 21 7.12 -13.63 -5.15
C SER A 21 7.95 -14.58 -4.28
N ARG A 22 8.33 -14.17 -3.06
CA ARG A 22 9.04 -15.04 -2.11
C ARG A 22 8.14 -16.08 -1.45
N LEU A 23 6.86 -15.77 -1.25
CA LEU A 23 5.87 -16.72 -0.72
C LEU A 23 5.53 -17.84 -1.72
N GLU A 24 5.84 -17.65 -3.00
CA GLU A 24 5.67 -18.67 -4.05
C GLU A 24 6.83 -19.67 -4.11
N ASP A 25 7.89 -19.50 -3.32
CA ASP A 25 9.03 -20.41 -3.27
C ASP A 25 8.68 -21.72 -2.56
N GLU A 26 8.94 -22.85 -3.22
CA GLU A 26 8.65 -24.20 -2.71
C GLU A 26 9.59 -24.61 -1.55
N GLU A 27 10.75 -23.98 -1.40
CA GLU A 27 11.72 -24.28 -0.34
C GLU A 27 11.50 -23.48 0.96
N LEU A 28 10.44 -22.67 1.02
CA LEU A 28 10.19 -21.76 2.14
C LEU A 28 9.77 -22.52 3.41
N SER A 29 10.47 -22.30 4.53
CA SER A 29 10.07 -22.90 5.80
C SER A 29 8.82 -22.23 6.39
N LEU A 30 8.07 -22.96 7.22
CA LEU A 30 6.84 -22.44 7.86
C LEU A 30 7.09 -21.14 8.64
N GLU A 31 8.22 -21.04 9.35
CA GLU A 31 8.55 -19.83 10.11
C GLU A 31 8.81 -18.63 9.18
N GLU A 32 9.50 -18.86 8.06
CA GLU A 32 9.72 -17.83 7.04
C GLU A 32 8.42 -17.44 6.34
N SER A 33 7.55 -18.40 6.02
CA SER A 33 6.22 -18.13 5.46
C SER A 33 5.39 -17.24 6.38
N LEU A 34 5.40 -17.52 7.70
CA LEU A 34 4.68 -16.70 8.68
C LEU A 34 5.24 -15.28 8.76
N LYS A 35 6.57 -15.12 8.79
CA LYS A 35 7.22 -13.80 8.79
C LYS A 35 6.86 -12.99 7.55
N LEU A 36 6.97 -13.61 6.37
CA LEU A 36 6.64 -12.96 5.10
C LEU A 36 5.17 -12.59 5.02
N TYR A 37 4.27 -13.45 5.50
CA TYR A 37 2.84 -13.14 5.57
C TYR A 37 2.55 -11.94 6.46
N GLU A 38 3.12 -11.88 7.66
CA GLU A 38 2.94 -10.74 8.57
C GLU A 38 3.46 -9.43 7.98
N GLU A 39 4.60 -9.47 7.30
CA GLU A 39 5.18 -8.32 6.62
C GLU A 39 4.33 -7.89 5.41
N GLY A 40 3.89 -8.83 4.58
CA GLY A 40 2.99 -8.59 3.45
C GLY A 40 1.66 -7.98 3.90
N LYS A 41 1.10 -8.45 5.03
CA LYS A 41 -0.10 -7.87 5.63
C LYS A 41 0.10 -6.39 6.00
N LYS A 42 1.23 -6.05 6.65
CA LYS A 42 1.55 -4.66 7.02
C LYS A 42 1.67 -3.77 5.79
N LEU A 43 2.34 -4.24 4.73
CA LEU A 43 2.48 -3.48 3.48
C LEU A 43 1.14 -3.31 2.76
N SER A 44 0.28 -4.34 2.76
CA SER A 44 -1.07 -4.25 2.21
C SER A 44 -1.91 -3.19 2.94
N ASP A 45 -1.89 -3.20 4.28
CA ASP A 45 -2.59 -2.20 5.09
C ASP A 45 -2.05 -0.78 4.82
N GLN A 46 -0.75 -0.65 4.60
CA GLN A 46 -0.13 0.63 4.26
C GLN A 46 -0.56 1.12 2.86
N CYS A 47 -0.57 0.24 1.85
CA CYS A 47 -1.06 0.56 0.52
C CYS A 47 -2.51 1.05 0.56
N ALA A 48 -3.38 0.37 1.31
CA ALA A 48 -4.77 0.76 1.49
C ALA A 48 -4.90 2.17 2.09
N LYS A 49 -4.14 2.49 3.14
CA LYS A 49 -4.13 3.83 3.77
C LYS A 49 -3.67 4.93 2.81
N LEU A 50 -2.66 4.65 1.99
CA LEU A 50 -2.15 5.61 1.00
C LEU A 50 -3.20 5.90 -0.08
N LEU A 51 -3.89 4.86 -0.56
CA LEU A 51 -4.98 4.99 -1.51
C LEU A 51 -6.19 5.72 -0.92
N GLU A 52 -6.56 5.42 0.32
CA GLU A 52 -7.64 6.13 1.04
C GLU A 52 -7.34 7.63 1.16
N LYS A 53 -6.11 7.97 1.54
CA LYS A 53 -5.66 9.38 1.61
C LYS A 53 -5.70 10.07 0.24
N ALA A 54 -5.30 9.36 -0.83
CA ALA A 54 -5.37 9.88 -2.18
C ALA A 54 -6.81 10.11 -2.63
N GLN A 55 -7.70 9.15 -2.34
CA GLN A 55 -9.12 9.25 -2.64
C GLN A 55 -9.77 10.42 -1.90
N LEU A 56 -9.51 10.58 -0.60
CA LEU A 56 -10.02 11.71 0.18
C LEU A 56 -9.57 13.06 -0.40
N ARG A 57 -8.30 13.14 -0.85
CA ARG A 57 -7.79 14.34 -1.52
C ARG A 57 -8.51 14.62 -2.84
N VAL A 58 -8.79 13.59 -3.64
CA VAL A 58 -9.55 13.77 -4.89
C VAL A 58 -10.99 14.18 -4.61
N SER A 59 -11.66 13.53 -3.65
CA SER A 59 -13.04 13.85 -3.27
C SER A 59 -13.17 15.29 -2.77
N THR A 60 -12.27 15.74 -1.88
CA THR A 60 -12.28 17.13 -1.38
C THR A 60 -12.03 18.17 -2.46
N LEU A 61 -11.20 17.86 -3.47
CA LEU A 61 -11.01 18.73 -4.64
C LEU A 61 -12.24 18.71 -5.57
N GLY A 62 -12.90 17.55 -5.72
CA GLY A 62 -14.10 17.40 -6.54
C GLY A 62 -15.33 18.10 -5.95
N GLU A 63 -15.52 18.02 -4.63
CA GLU A 63 -16.58 18.71 -3.90
C GLU A 63 -16.43 20.25 -3.96
N GLY A 64 -15.20 20.75 -3.92
CA GLY A 64 -14.91 22.18 -4.16
C GLY A 64 -15.24 22.66 -5.59
N SER A 65 -15.44 21.73 -6.52
CA SER A 65 -15.75 22.03 -7.93
C SER A 65 -17.26 21.97 -8.25
N GLN A 66 -18.13 21.59 -7.30
CA GLN A 66 -19.58 21.47 -7.51
C GLN A 66 -20.42 22.64 -6.97
N VAL A 67 -19.83 23.75 -6.51
CA VAL A 67 -20.58 24.90 -5.96
C VAL A 67 -20.81 26.03 -6.97
N LEU A 68 -20.56 25.82 -8.27
CA LEU A 68 -20.79 26.82 -9.32
C LEU A 68 -21.48 26.18 -10.55
N ASN A 69 -22.75 25.83 -10.40
CA ASN A 69 -23.75 25.74 -11.49
C ASN A 69 -25.11 25.93 -10.78
N GLU A 70 -25.46 27.17 -10.46
CA GLU A 70 -26.38 28.05 -11.22
C GLU A 70 -27.86 27.66 -11.01
N ASP A 71 -28.54 28.56 -10.30
CA ASP A 71 -30.00 28.86 -10.22
C ASP A 71 -31.02 27.80 -9.77
#